data_AF-A0A067CEZ6-F1
#
_entry.id   AF-A0A067CEZ6-F1
#
_cell.length_a   1.000
_cell.length_b   1.000
_cell.length_c   1.000
_cell.angle_alpha   90.00
_cell.angle_beta   90.00
_cell.angle_gamma   90.00
#
_symmetry.space_group_name_H-M   'P 1'
#
loop_
_entity.id
_entity.type
_entity.pdbx_description
1 polymer ?
#
loop_
_entity_poly.entity_id
_entity_poly.type
_entity_poly.pdbx_seq_one_letter_code
_entity_poly.pdbx_strand_id
1 'polypeptide(L)'
;MGVGSCAGTENPPDLAILTIGTGGYCSQGMICVLNATCQATLEETDTRASFGSITQIGDLTNYRNPSLRVRFSPKVLQDRSKLRWPAGLVQLELSYNQLTEIPSSMTWPMALQTLNLMVNNLTTLPTSLPATIRSLDLQSNLMTSLANADLSQLESFATNGNPIRSITNVTFSSKLQTFDCGSSQGTVAITNFIVSPSTYRALNGLNKSCSILPIASDATLCAKANGALQTIWTNNTICVLSDTTPAPTNLNDIVASDGSSATIVGVVVGVVVLAALLALGAYCCCRRRKQKLELTTTATTAEAPYSHASASPRTATGSQDQTFNLHELAMHRLDATEVVIKDKIATGAFGEVWRAEYKHKTVAVKMLLPTRSSAVDVQGLVDEIKLMAQFDSPHIVSLIGATWTTPSSIRCVLEYMNMGDLRDYLASHKPNEFSWPAKISCIHSIVYALVYLHSMQIIHRDLKSRNVLLDSAKGPNSPTLASPKKTRMRP
;
A
#
# COMPACT_ATOMS: atom_id res chain seq x y z
N MET A 1 29.80 -22.49 23.30
CA MET A 1 29.34 -21.17 23.79
C MET A 1 28.51 -20.50 22.70
N GLY A 2 27.32 -20.04 23.04
CA GLY A 2 26.58 -19.02 22.29
C GLY A 2 25.47 -19.51 21.35
N VAL A 3 24.34 -19.97 21.88
CA VAL A 3 23.05 -19.99 21.15
C VAL A 3 21.95 -19.44 22.08
N GLY A 4 21.51 -18.20 21.84
CA GLY A 4 20.39 -17.53 22.54
C GLY A 4 20.01 -16.26 21.76
N SER A 5 18.74 -15.86 21.56
CA SER A 5 17.46 -16.29 22.15
C SER A 5 16.64 -17.04 21.09
N CYS A 6 15.95 -18.15 21.32
CA CYS A 6 15.20 -18.79 22.42
C CYS A 6 15.79 -19.14 23.80
N ALA A 7 17.03 -18.76 24.14
CA ALA A 7 17.64 -18.97 25.46
C ALA A 7 17.57 -17.77 26.46
N GLY A 8 16.62 -16.84 26.38
CA GLY A 8 16.50 -15.73 27.34
C GLY A 8 15.04 -15.46 27.74
N THR A 9 14.80 -15.24 29.04
CA THR A 9 13.47 -15.26 29.71
C THR A 9 12.56 -14.06 29.42
N GLU A 10 12.91 -13.16 28.51
CA GLU A 10 12.08 -12.00 28.16
C GLU A 10 12.11 -11.76 26.64
N ASN A 11 11.26 -12.46 25.90
CA ASN A 11 10.94 -12.08 24.52
C ASN A 11 9.62 -11.30 24.53
N PRO A 12 9.51 -10.17 23.80
CA PRO A 12 8.24 -9.48 23.64
C PRO A 12 7.21 -10.40 22.95
N PRO A 13 5.91 -10.26 23.27
CA PRO A 13 4.85 -11.19 22.86
C PRO A 13 4.65 -11.33 21.35
N ASP A 14 5.21 -10.44 20.53
CA ASP A 14 4.99 -10.37 19.08
C ASP A 14 6.20 -10.82 18.24
N LEU A 15 7.18 -11.51 18.83
CA LEU A 15 8.44 -11.83 18.14
C LEU A 15 8.29 -13.06 17.23
N ALA A 16 8.38 -12.86 15.92
CA ALA A 16 8.48 -13.92 14.91
C ALA A 16 9.90 -14.00 14.35
N ILE A 17 10.55 -15.16 14.48
CA ILE A 17 11.97 -15.37 14.16
C ILE A 17 12.10 -16.31 12.98
N LEU A 18 12.74 -15.87 11.90
CA LEU A 18 13.17 -16.78 10.84
C LEU A 18 14.53 -17.39 11.18
N THR A 19 14.61 -18.70 11.33
CA THR A 19 15.85 -19.43 11.67
C THR A 19 15.89 -20.82 11.04
N ILE A 20 17.05 -21.47 11.02
CA ILE A 20 17.15 -22.89 10.66
C ILE A 20 17.32 -23.77 11.89
N GLY A 21 16.65 -24.92 11.90
CA GLY A 21 16.65 -25.86 13.00
C GLY A 21 18.04 -26.45 13.26
N THR A 22 18.53 -26.23 14.48
CA THR A 22 19.73 -26.88 15.05
C THR A 22 19.38 -27.96 16.10
N GLY A 23 18.08 -28.32 16.20
CA GLY A 23 17.52 -29.26 17.17
C GLY A 23 16.86 -28.55 18.37
N GLY A 24 15.62 -28.93 18.70
CA GLY A 24 14.87 -28.47 19.89
C GLY A 24 13.55 -27.74 19.59
N TYR A 25 13.55 -26.79 18.65
CA TYR A 25 12.38 -25.93 18.33
C TYR A 25 11.91 -26.01 16.88
N CYS A 26 12.75 -26.55 16.02
CA CYS A 26 12.56 -26.64 14.58
C CYS A 26 13.22 -27.94 14.12
N SER A 27 12.54 -28.67 13.25
CA SER A 27 13.08 -29.90 12.66
C SER A 27 14.46 -29.66 12.03
N GLN A 28 15.38 -30.62 12.23
CA GLN A 28 16.76 -30.47 11.82
C GLN A 28 16.87 -30.20 10.31
N GLY A 29 17.51 -29.09 9.93
CA GLY A 29 17.70 -28.71 8.53
C GLY A 29 16.49 -28.05 7.85
N MET A 30 15.38 -27.83 8.57
CA MET A 30 14.23 -27.06 8.09
C MET A 30 14.42 -25.57 8.35
N ILE A 31 13.85 -24.72 7.48
CA ILE A 31 13.69 -23.30 7.78
C ILE A 31 12.38 -23.11 8.51
N CYS A 32 12.41 -22.42 9.64
CA CYS A 32 11.27 -22.27 10.51
C CYS A 32 11.00 -20.81 10.87
N VAL A 33 9.72 -20.51 11.07
CA VAL A 33 9.28 -19.30 11.75
C VAL A 33 8.92 -19.68 13.18
N LEU A 34 9.64 -19.12 14.16
CA LEU A 34 9.36 -19.34 15.57
C LEU A 34 8.52 -18.17 16.12
N ASN A 35 7.54 -18.45 16.97
CA ASN A 35 6.82 -17.42 17.72
C ASN A 35 7.59 -16.98 18.98
N ALA A 36 6.99 -16.08 19.77
CA ALA A 36 7.59 -15.56 21.00
C ALA A 36 7.87 -16.64 22.07
N THR A 37 7.14 -17.76 22.05
CA THR A 37 7.33 -18.92 22.93
C THR A 37 8.26 -19.99 22.34
N CYS A 38 8.94 -19.69 21.24
CA CYS A 38 9.90 -20.57 20.60
C CYS A 38 9.30 -21.86 20.02
N GLN A 39 8.01 -21.82 19.68
CA GLN A 39 7.37 -22.89 18.92
C GLN A 39 7.39 -22.55 17.44
N ALA A 40 7.74 -23.52 16.60
CA ALA A 40 7.63 -23.38 15.16
C ALA A 40 6.15 -23.21 14.76
N THR A 41 5.84 -22.07 14.15
CA THR A 41 4.53 -21.78 13.55
C THR A 41 4.51 -22.13 12.06
N LEU A 42 5.69 -22.26 11.46
CA LEU A 42 5.90 -22.72 10.10
C LEU A 42 7.21 -23.51 10.07
N GLU A 43 7.20 -24.68 9.43
CA GLU A 43 8.42 -25.40 9.04
C GLU A 43 8.35 -25.65 7.54
N GLU A 44 9.38 -25.23 6.80
CA GLU A 44 9.43 -25.40 5.36
C GLU A 44 10.68 -26.15 4.89
N THR A 45 10.47 -27.01 3.92
CA THR A 45 11.55 -27.59 3.09
C THR A 45 11.77 -26.76 1.84
N ASP A 46 10.73 -26.05 1.37
CA ASP A 46 10.77 -25.38 0.07
C ASP A 46 11.39 -23.98 0.16
N THR A 47 12.50 -23.91 -0.54
CA THR A 47 13.37 -22.77 -0.74
C THR A 47 12.80 -21.62 -1.57
N ARG A 48 11.60 -21.76 -2.17
CA ARG A 48 10.90 -20.67 -2.88
C ARG A 48 9.90 -19.91 -2.00
N ALA A 49 9.77 -20.30 -0.74
CA ALA A 49 8.84 -19.68 0.20
C ALA A 49 9.16 -18.19 0.42
N SER A 50 8.10 -17.39 0.45
CA SER A 50 8.16 -15.99 0.89
C SER A 50 7.79 -15.95 2.35
N PHE A 51 8.71 -15.54 3.22
CA PHE A 51 8.43 -15.41 4.64
C PHE A 51 7.81 -14.04 4.94
N GLY A 52 6.77 -14.02 5.77
CA GLY A 52 6.05 -12.81 6.15
C GLY A 52 5.83 -12.71 7.64
N SER A 53 5.48 -11.52 8.12
CA SER A 53 5.28 -11.24 9.55
C SER A 53 6.50 -11.55 10.42
N ILE A 54 7.71 -11.52 9.83
CA ILE A 54 8.96 -11.77 10.54
C ILE A 54 9.42 -10.48 11.22
N THR A 55 9.75 -10.56 12.50
CA THR A 55 10.31 -9.43 13.23
C THR A 55 11.83 -9.47 13.31
N GLN A 56 12.45 -10.63 13.09
CA GLN A 56 13.90 -10.76 13.06
C GLN A 56 14.36 -12.00 12.28
N ILE A 57 15.57 -11.92 11.73
CA ILE A 57 16.27 -13.07 11.15
C ILE A 57 17.38 -13.50 12.12
N GLY A 58 17.36 -14.77 12.50
CA GLY A 58 18.36 -15.39 13.37
C GLY A 58 19.52 -16.01 12.58
N ASP A 59 19.85 -17.25 12.91
CA ASP A 59 20.93 -17.99 12.23
C ASP A 59 20.39 -18.76 11.02
N LEU A 60 20.77 -18.31 9.83
CA LEU A 60 20.48 -18.95 8.54
C LEU A 60 21.74 -19.52 7.87
N THR A 61 22.84 -19.71 8.61
CA THR A 61 24.12 -20.18 8.02
C THR A 61 24.01 -21.53 7.29
N ASN A 62 23.10 -22.40 7.75
CA ASN A 62 22.83 -23.70 7.14
C ASN A 62 21.84 -23.65 5.96
N TYR A 63 21.33 -22.47 5.58
CA TYR A 63 20.42 -22.32 4.47
C TYR A 63 21.16 -22.56 3.16
N ARG A 64 20.68 -23.50 2.36
CA ARG A 64 21.39 -23.96 1.15
C ARG A 64 20.91 -23.31 -0.14
N ASN A 65 19.76 -22.63 -0.14
CA ASN A 65 19.27 -22.04 -1.37
C ASN A 65 19.99 -20.73 -1.69
N PRO A 66 20.32 -20.47 -2.98
CA PRO A 66 20.90 -19.20 -3.38
C PRO A 66 19.95 -18.00 -3.28
N SER A 67 18.64 -18.20 -3.10
CA SER A 67 17.65 -17.12 -3.05
C SER A 67 16.83 -17.15 -1.76
N LEU A 68 16.65 -16.01 -1.12
CA LEU A 68 15.81 -15.85 0.07
C LEU A 68 14.87 -14.66 -0.11
N ARG A 69 13.59 -14.85 0.23
CA ARG A 69 12.56 -13.82 0.13
C ARG A 69 11.86 -13.61 1.47
N VAL A 70 11.93 -12.38 1.97
CA VAL A 70 11.20 -11.94 3.17
C VAL A 70 10.41 -10.68 2.82
N ARG A 71 9.11 -10.67 3.08
CA ARG A 71 8.18 -9.57 2.74
C ARG A 71 7.26 -9.27 3.91
N PHE A 72 6.58 -8.12 3.90
CA PHE A 72 5.59 -7.76 4.92
C PHE A 72 6.11 -7.86 6.37
N SER A 73 7.38 -7.49 6.57
CA SER A 73 8.15 -7.74 7.80
C SER A 73 8.92 -6.47 8.22
N PRO A 74 8.23 -5.46 8.82
CA PRO A 74 8.79 -4.12 9.06
C PRO A 74 9.95 -4.02 10.01
N LYS A 75 10.10 -5.02 10.88
CA LYS A 75 11.17 -5.04 11.89
C LYS A 75 12.30 -5.99 11.54
N VAL A 76 12.26 -6.64 10.36
CA VAL A 76 13.13 -7.77 9.99
C VAL A 76 14.63 -7.50 10.15
N LEU A 77 15.08 -6.24 10.04
CA LEU A 77 16.49 -5.83 10.21
C LEU A 77 16.78 -5.05 11.51
N GLN A 78 15.86 -5.01 12.49
CA GLN A 78 16.03 -4.23 13.73
C GLN A 78 17.05 -4.85 14.70
N ASP A 79 16.95 -6.16 15.00
CA ASP A 79 17.93 -6.86 15.85
C ASP A 79 18.99 -7.54 14.97
N ARG A 80 20.20 -6.97 15.01
CA ARG A 80 21.34 -7.39 14.18
C ARG A 80 22.30 -8.30 14.94
N SER A 81 22.17 -8.40 16.26
CA SER A 81 23.12 -9.11 17.12
C SER A 81 23.17 -10.61 16.84
N LYS A 82 22.08 -11.15 16.30
CA LYS A 82 21.87 -12.58 16.02
C LYS A 82 21.72 -12.90 14.54
N LEU A 83 21.75 -11.88 13.68
CA LEU A 83 21.59 -12.05 12.25
C LEU A 83 22.82 -12.73 11.66
N ARG A 84 22.64 -13.94 11.12
CA ARG A 84 23.69 -14.64 10.39
C ARG A 84 23.17 -15.13 9.04
N TRP A 85 23.68 -14.52 7.98
CA TRP A 85 23.31 -14.88 6.63
C TRP A 85 23.96 -16.19 6.17
N PRO A 86 23.34 -16.88 5.20
CA PRO A 86 23.95 -18.02 4.53
C PRO A 86 25.09 -17.55 3.62
N ALA A 87 26.26 -18.18 3.71
CA ALA A 87 27.42 -17.79 2.90
C ALA A 87 27.17 -17.89 1.38
N GLY A 88 26.37 -18.87 0.96
CA GLY A 88 26.01 -19.13 -0.44
C GLY A 88 24.80 -18.36 -0.96
N LEU A 89 24.27 -17.39 -0.21
CA LEU A 89 23.10 -16.61 -0.65
C LEU A 89 23.50 -15.63 -1.76
N VAL A 90 22.91 -15.79 -2.94
CA VAL A 90 23.18 -15.02 -4.16
C VAL A 90 22.13 -13.94 -4.41
N GLN A 91 20.87 -14.21 -4.05
CA GLN A 91 19.74 -13.31 -4.22
C GLN A 91 19.00 -13.11 -2.90
N LEU A 92 18.79 -11.85 -2.51
CA LEU A 92 18.06 -11.47 -1.33
C LEU A 92 16.94 -10.50 -1.71
N GLU A 93 15.71 -10.90 -1.41
CA GLU A 93 14.49 -10.17 -1.72
C GLU A 93 13.86 -9.68 -0.42
N LEU A 94 13.95 -8.37 -0.19
CA LEU A 94 13.46 -7.65 0.98
C LEU A 94 12.43 -6.58 0.61
N SER A 95 11.73 -6.75 -0.51
CA SER A 95 10.65 -5.86 -0.93
C SER A 95 9.41 -5.91 -0.03
N TYR A 96 8.60 -4.84 -0.07
CA TYR A 96 7.33 -4.75 0.67
C TYR A 96 7.49 -4.90 2.20
N ASN A 97 8.63 -4.47 2.75
CA ASN A 97 8.91 -4.56 4.18
C ASN A 97 8.77 -3.24 4.91
N GLN A 98 8.41 -2.11 4.29
CA GLN A 98 8.30 -0.81 4.99
C GLN A 98 9.62 -0.38 5.68
N LEU A 99 10.78 -0.88 5.21
CA LEU A 99 12.09 -0.54 5.79
C LEU A 99 12.35 0.95 5.59
N THR A 100 12.68 1.66 6.67
CA THR A 100 13.00 3.10 6.62
C THR A 100 14.48 3.37 6.41
N GLU A 101 15.34 2.44 6.81
CA GLU A 101 16.79 2.50 6.62
C GLU A 101 17.37 1.09 6.46
N ILE A 102 18.54 1.03 5.83
CA ILE A 102 19.42 -0.13 5.96
C ILE A 102 20.50 0.18 7.00
N PRO A 103 20.63 -0.68 8.03
CA PRO A 103 21.75 -0.67 8.97
C PRO A 103 23.14 -0.35 8.36
N SER A 104 23.84 0.68 8.84
CA SER A 104 25.25 0.88 8.45
C SER A 104 26.16 -0.28 8.91
N SER A 105 25.82 -0.91 10.04
CA SER A 105 26.46 -2.13 10.55
C SER A 105 25.99 -3.42 9.87
N MET A 106 25.23 -3.33 8.77
CA MET A 106 24.76 -4.51 8.04
C MET A 106 25.95 -5.35 7.57
N THR A 107 25.94 -6.63 7.92
CA THR A 107 26.80 -7.62 7.25
C THR A 107 25.97 -8.31 6.19
N TRP A 108 26.43 -8.30 4.95
CA TRP A 108 25.75 -8.94 3.84
C TRP A 108 26.36 -10.33 3.55
N PRO A 109 25.59 -11.25 2.94
CA PRO A 109 26.12 -12.52 2.47
C PRO A 109 27.29 -12.31 1.49
N MET A 110 28.36 -13.09 1.63
CA MET A 110 29.58 -12.93 0.82
C MET A 110 29.39 -13.25 -0.65
N ALA A 111 28.40 -14.08 -1.01
CA ALA A 111 28.07 -14.42 -2.39
C ALA A 111 26.95 -13.55 -2.99
N LEU A 112 26.47 -12.53 -2.27
CA LEU A 112 25.27 -11.77 -2.68
C LEU A 112 25.55 -10.97 -3.96
N GLN A 113 24.74 -11.22 -5.00
CA GLN A 113 24.81 -10.54 -6.29
C GLN A 113 23.57 -9.71 -6.59
N THR A 114 22.39 -10.14 -6.11
CA THR A 114 21.12 -9.45 -6.34
C THR A 114 20.47 -9.07 -5.03
N LEU A 115 20.21 -7.78 -4.84
CA LEU A 115 19.50 -7.25 -3.68
C LEU A 115 18.27 -6.48 -4.15
N ASN A 116 17.10 -6.96 -3.76
CA ASN A 116 15.84 -6.27 -4.04
C ASN A 116 15.28 -5.65 -2.76
N LEU A 117 15.14 -4.33 -2.78
CA LEU A 117 14.64 -3.47 -1.71
C LEU A 117 13.46 -2.61 -2.23
N MET A 118 12.82 -3.01 -3.33
CA MET A 118 11.70 -2.27 -3.89
C MET A 118 10.52 -2.16 -2.91
N VAL A 119 9.74 -1.09 -3.02
CA VAL A 119 8.51 -0.87 -2.22
C VAL A 119 8.82 -0.96 -0.72
N ASN A 120 9.73 -0.09 -0.28
CA ASN A 120 10.04 0.17 1.12
C ASN A 120 9.91 1.67 1.39
N ASN A 121 10.37 2.15 2.54
CA ASN A 121 10.31 3.54 2.96
C ASN A 121 11.72 4.14 3.07
N LEU A 122 12.70 3.62 2.30
CA LEU A 122 14.09 4.05 2.38
C LEU A 122 14.24 5.49 1.89
N THR A 123 14.93 6.32 2.66
CA THR A 123 15.20 7.73 2.31
C THR A 123 16.61 7.95 1.78
N THR A 124 17.52 6.98 1.98
CA THR A 124 18.93 7.06 1.58
C THR A 124 19.42 5.75 0.95
N LEU A 125 20.48 5.85 0.15
CA LEU A 125 21.18 4.69 -0.38
C LEU A 125 21.86 3.90 0.75
N PRO A 126 21.80 2.55 0.76
CA PRO A 126 22.54 1.76 1.74
C PRO A 126 24.05 1.98 1.62
N THR A 127 24.71 2.31 2.74
CA THR A 127 26.16 2.64 2.76
C THR A 127 27.07 1.42 2.83
N SER A 128 26.54 0.25 3.18
CA SER A 128 27.28 -0.97 3.48
C SER A 128 27.17 -2.05 2.40
N LEU A 129 26.85 -1.70 1.15
CA LEU A 129 26.63 -2.67 0.08
C LEU A 129 27.86 -3.57 -0.17
N PRO A 130 27.68 -4.88 -0.42
CA PRO A 130 28.81 -5.78 -0.67
C PRO A 130 29.39 -5.55 -2.07
N ALA A 131 30.72 -5.66 -2.21
CA ALA A 131 31.41 -5.48 -3.51
C ALA A 131 31.01 -6.49 -4.60
N THR A 132 30.40 -7.61 -4.18
CA THR A 132 29.87 -8.66 -5.08
C THR A 132 28.55 -8.29 -5.73
N ILE A 133 27.87 -7.24 -5.27
CA ILE A 133 26.57 -6.85 -5.80
C ILE A 133 26.68 -6.48 -7.30
N ARG A 134 25.72 -6.96 -8.09
CA ARG A 134 25.59 -6.71 -9.53
C ARG A 134 24.25 -6.11 -9.89
N SER A 135 23.18 -6.50 -9.19
CA SER A 135 21.84 -5.96 -9.38
C SER A 135 21.30 -5.39 -8.08
N LEU A 136 20.92 -4.11 -8.10
CA LEU A 136 20.31 -3.42 -6.97
C LEU A 136 18.98 -2.80 -7.40
N ASP A 137 17.91 -3.22 -6.75
CA ASP A 137 16.56 -2.69 -6.97
C ASP A 137 16.09 -1.90 -5.75
N LEU A 138 15.93 -0.59 -5.91
CA LEU A 138 15.45 0.36 -4.91
C LEU A 138 14.16 1.05 -5.37
N GLN A 139 13.42 0.46 -6.30
CA GLN A 139 12.20 1.05 -6.84
C GLN A 139 11.18 1.41 -5.76
N SER A 140 10.38 2.45 -5.99
CA SER A 140 9.26 2.83 -5.13
C SER A 140 9.64 2.96 -3.65
N ASN A 141 10.70 3.72 -3.38
CA ASN A 141 11.13 4.13 -2.04
C ASN A 141 10.90 5.66 -1.87
N LEU A 142 11.50 6.27 -0.85
CA LEU A 142 11.34 7.68 -0.51
C LEU A 142 12.64 8.49 -0.69
N MET A 143 13.58 7.99 -1.50
CA MET A 143 14.87 8.65 -1.71
C MET A 143 14.71 9.95 -2.51
N THR A 144 15.29 11.03 -2.02
CA THR A 144 15.26 12.35 -2.70
C THR A 144 16.56 12.69 -3.41
N SER A 145 17.65 11.98 -3.13
CA SER A 145 18.95 12.16 -3.78
C SER A 145 19.74 10.86 -3.84
N LEU A 146 20.66 10.77 -4.80
CA LEU A 146 21.71 9.77 -4.88
C LEU A 146 23.04 10.49 -4.81
N ALA A 147 23.80 10.31 -3.72
CA ALA A 147 25.04 11.04 -3.53
C ALA A 147 26.16 10.18 -2.96
N ASN A 148 27.40 10.50 -3.34
CA ASN A 148 28.64 9.99 -2.72
C ASN A 148 28.71 8.46 -2.68
N ALA A 149 28.46 7.81 -3.80
CA ALA A 149 28.41 6.35 -3.88
C ALA A 149 29.23 5.81 -5.06
N ASP A 150 30.10 4.83 -4.78
CA ASP A 150 30.72 4.03 -5.82
C ASP A 150 29.82 2.83 -6.14
N LEU A 151 29.23 2.86 -7.33
CA LEU A 151 28.34 1.83 -7.87
C LEU A 151 28.93 1.23 -9.15
N SER A 152 30.26 1.34 -9.35
CA SER A 152 30.96 0.85 -10.53
C SER A 152 30.86 -0.66 -10.73
N GLN A 153 30.54 -1.41 -9.67
CA GLN A 153 30.31 -2.86 -9.68
C GLN A 153 28.95 -3.28 -10.24
N LEU A 154 27.97 -2.37 -10.32
CA LEU A 154 26.61 -2.71 -10.75
C LEU A 154 26.51 -2.93 -12.26
N GLU A 155 25.76 -3.94 -12.62
CA GLU A 155 25.31 -4.26 -13.98
C GLU A 155 23.85 -3.80 -14.20
N SER A 156 23.05 -3.78 -13.13
CA SER A 156 21.67 -3.30 -13.15
C SER A 156 21.38 -2.45 -11.91
N PHE A 157 20.79 -1.27 -12.12
CA PHE A 157 20.37 -0.40 -11.03
C PHE A 157 19.00 0.23 -11.30
N ALA A 158 18.04 -0.03 -10.42
CA ALA A 158 16.68 0.51 -10.53
C ALA A 158 16.35 1.38 -9.32
N THR A 159 15.96 2.62 -9.57
CA THR A 159 15.53 3.61 -8.57
C THR A 159 14.21 4.28 -8.94
N ASN A 160 13.53 3.79 -9.98
CA ASN A 160 12.29 4.40 -10.43
C ASN A 160 11.18 4.37 -9.36
N GLY A 161 10.32 5.39 -9.36
CA GLY A 161 9.29 5.58 -8.33
C GLY A 161 9.80 6.20 -7.03
N ASN A 162 11.06 6.66 -6.97
CA ASN A 162 11.56 7.52 -5.90
C ASN A 162 11.43 9.01 -6.28
N PRO A 163 11.23 9.93 -5.30
CA PRO A 163 11.20 11.37 -5.54
C PRO A 163 12.62 12.00 -5.70
N ILE A 164 13.51 11.36 -6.48
CA ILE A 164 14.91 11.81 -6.66
C ILE A 164 14.94 13.13 -7.43
N ARG A 165 15.61 14.14 -6.85
CA ARG A 165 15.84 15.46 -7.45
C ARG A 165 17.30 15.69 -7.83
N SER A 166 18.23 15.01 -7.16
CA SER A 166 19.66 15.16 -7.41
C SER A 166 20.42 13.84 -7.44
N ILE A 167 21.39 13.76 -8.36
CA ILE A 167 22.37 12.68 -8.48
C ILE A 167 23.74 13.32 -8.56
N THR A 168 24.58 13.15 -7.55
CA THR A 168 25.87 13.84 -7.46
C THR A 168 26.97 12.93 -6.94
N ASN A 169 28.18 12.99 -7.51
CA ASN A 169 29.31 12.18 -7.04
C ASN A 169 28.99 10.67 -6.95
N VAL A 170 28.27 10.15 -7.94
CA VAL A 170 27.99 8.72 -8.09
C VAL A 170 28.86 8.16 -9.21
N THR A 171 29.51 7.03 -8.96
CA THR A 171 30.37 6.38 -9.94
C THR A 171 29.67 5.19 -10.58
N PHE A 172 29.58 5.18 -11.90
CA PHE A 172 29.15 4.02 -12.69
C PHE A 172 30.27 3.61 -13.66
N SER A 173 30.30 2.33 -14.04
CA SER A 173 31.25 1.81 -15.04
C SER A 173 30.52 1.27 -16.26
N SER A 174 31.29 0.92 -17.30
CA SER A 174 30.77 0.28 -18.52
C SER A 174 30.14 -1.10 -18.29
N LYS A 175 30.24 -1.66 -17.07
CA LYS A 175 29.52 -2.88 -16.70
C LYS A 175 28.01 -2.65 -16.59
N LEU A 176 27.59 -1.42 -16.33
CA LEU A 176 26.19 -1.06 -16.19
C LEU A 176 25.47 -1.25 -17.54
N GLN A 177 24.42 -2.07 -17.53
CA GLN A 177 23.60 -2.39 -18.69
C GLN A 177 22.24 -1.69 -18.62
N THR A 178 21.70 -1.48 -17.42
CA THR A 178 20.40 -0.84 -17.19
C THR A 178 20.46 0.13 -16.01
N PHE A 179 19.90 1.33 -16.21
CA PHE A 179 19.71 2.31 -15.14
C PHE A 179 18.35 2.99 -15.24
N ASP A 180 17.44 2.65 -14.33
CA ASP A 180 16.07 3.17 -14.32
C ASP A 180 15.88 4.18 -13.19
N CYS A 181 15.90 5.49 -13.49
CA CYS A 181 15.86 6.55 -12.47
C CYS A 181 14.63 7.48 -12.55
N GLY A 182 13.51 7.01 -13.13
CA GLY A 182 12.30 7.81 -13.36
C GLY A 182 11.21 7.73 -12.28
N SER A 183 10.44 8.78 -11.99
CA SER A 183 9.24 8.69 -11.13
C SER A 183 7.99 8.40 -11.96
N SER A 184 7.19 7.41 -11.56
CA SER A 184 5.84 7.17 -12.09
C SER A 184 4.75 7.97 -11.35
N GLN A 185 5.08 8.64 -10.24
CA GLN A 185 4.16 9.43 -9.43
C GLN A 185 4.58 10.90 -9.43
N GLY A 186 3.88 11.75 -10.19
CA GLY A 186 4.07 13.20 -10.16
C GLY A 186 5.44 13.67 -10.63
N THR A 187 5.46 14.37 -11.76
CA THR A 187 6.59 14.94 -12.50
C THR A 187 7.61 15.71 -11.63
N VAL A 188 8.46 15.03 -10.87
CA VAL A 188 9.64 15.65 -10.24
C VAL A 188 10.82 15.46 -11.17
N ALA A 189 11.21 16.54 -11.84
CA ALA A 189 12.39 16.56 -12.69
C ALA A 189 13.66 16.40 -11.84
N ILE A 190 14.65 15.69 -12.36
CA ILE A 190 16.01 15.71 -11.79
C ILE A 190 16.62 17.04 -12.21
N THR A 191 16.83 17.93 -11.24
CA THR A 191 17.33 19.29 -11.47
C THR A 191 18.84 19.38 -11.34
N ASN A 192 19.48 18.35 -10.76
CA ASN A 192 20.92 18.33 -10.53
C ASN A 192 21.48 16.93 -10.77
N PHE A 193 22.07 16.69 -11.94
CA PHE A 193 22.74 15.44 -12.27
C PHE A 193 24.20 15.74 -12.62
N ILE A 194 25.09 15.58 -11.65
CA ILE A 194 26.51 15.95 -11.74
C ILE A 194 27.38 14.71 -11.62
N VAL A 195 28.13 14.40 -12.67
CA VAL A 195 28.94 13.17 -12.75
C VAL A 195 30.33 13.43 -13.36
N SER A 196 31.25 12.49 -13.13
CA SER A 196 32.55 12.48 -13.79
C SER A 196 32.44 12.11 -15.28
N PRO A 197 33.47 12.40 -16.10
CA PRO A 197 33.52 11.97 -17.50
C PRO A 197 33.46 10.45 -17.71
N SER A 198 34.00 9.65 -16.79
CA SER A 198 33.93 8.19 -16.85
C SER A 198 32.49 7.70 -16.64
N THR A 199 31.80 8.22 -15.63
CA THR A 199 30.40 7.91 -15.35
C THR A 199 29.49 8.37 -16.49
N TYR A 200 29.71 9.56 -17.05
CA TYR A 200 28.97 10.05 -18.21
C TYR A 200 29.03 9.06 -19.39
N ARG A 201 30.24 8.57 -19.72
CA ARG A 201 30.44 7.60 -20.81
C ARG A 201 29.71 6.29 -20.54
N ALA A 202 29.75 5.79 -19.29
CA ALA A 202 29.02 4.59 -18.90
C ALA A 202 27.50 4.77 -19.09
N LEU A 203 26.95 5.89 -18.62
CA LEU A 203 25.52 6.20 -18.71
C LEU A 203 25.05 6.42 -20.16
N ASN A 204 25.84 7.12 -20.97
CA ASN A 204 25.46 7.43 -22.35
C ASN A 204 25.49 6.19 -23.27
N GLY A 205 26.20 5.13 -22.87
CA GLY A 205 26.23 3.84 -23.58
C GLY A 205 25.05 2.91 -23.28
N LEU A 206 24.10 3.30 -22.43
CA LEU A 206 23.00 2.43 -22.00
C LEU A 206 21.91 2.27 -23.06
N ASN A 207 21.46 1.02 -23.27
CA ASN A 207 20.31 0.69 -24.12
C ASN A 207 18.96 0.99 -23.44
N LYS A 208 18.91 0.89 -22.10
CA LYS A 208 17.73 1.23 -21.28
C LYS A 208 18.16 2.20 -20.20
N SER A 209 17.51 3.36 -20.18
CA SER A 209 17.86 4.46 -19.30
C SER A 209 16.61 5.15 -18.77
N CYS A 210 16.81 6.26 -18.04
CA CYS A 210 15.76 7.08 -17.43
C CYS A 210 14.88 7.85 -18.46
N SER A 211 14.42 7.17 -19.51
CA SER A 211 13.83 7.75 -20.73
C SER A 211 12.45 8.40 -20.55
N ILE A 212 11.91 8.44 -19.32
CA ILE A 212 10.54 8.86 -19.03
C ILE A 212 10.50 10.21 -18.28
N LEU A 213 11.64 10.77 -17.85
CA LEU A 213 11.69 12.06 -17.13
C LEU A 213 12.46 13.15 -17.88
N PRO A 214 12.05 14.43 -17.70
CA PRO A 214 12.93 15.56 -17.99
C PRO A 214 14.06 15.61 -16.94
N ILE A 215 15.29 15.53 -17.42
CA ILE A 215 16.51 15.77 -16.65
C ILE A 215 17.15 17.03 -17.22
N ALA A 216 17.24 18.06 -16.39
CA ALA A 216 17.84 19.33 -16.76
C ALA A 216 18.68 19.83 -15.59
N SER A 217 19.99 19.62 -15.69
CA SER A 217 20.93 20.09 -14.66
C SER A 217 21.08 21.60 -14.69
N ASP A 218 21.14 22.22 -13.51
CA ASP A 218 21.35 23.66 -13.38
C ASP A 218 22.72 24.08 -13.94
N ALA A 219 22.69 25.02 -14.90
CA ALA A 219 23.89 25.52 -15.58
C ALA A 219 24.86 26.27 -14.64
N THR A 220 24.31 27.01 -13.67
CA THR A 220 25.06 27.79 -12.69
C THR A 220 25.78 26.87 -11.72
N LEU A 221 25.08 25.85 -11.21
CA LEU A 221 25.68 24.83 -10.34
C LEU A 221 26.73 24.02 -11.10
N CYS A 222 26.48 23.70 -12.37
CA CYS A 222 27.46 22.99 -13.20
C CYS A 222 28.75 23.79 -13.39
N ALA A 223 28.65 25.08 -13.72
CA ALA A 223 29.81 25.95 -13.86
C ALA A 223 30.59 26.09 -12.53
N LYS A 224 29.89 26.23 -11.40
CA LYS A 224 30.52 26.27 -10.06
C LYS A 224 31.25 24.97 -9.73
N ALA A 225 30.75 23.83 -10.19
CA ALA A 225 31.39 22.53 -10.03
C ALA A 225 32.56 22.29 -11.01
N ASN A 226 32.96 23.30 -11.81
CA ASN A 226 33.96 23.18 -12.86
C ASN A 226 33.59 22.12 -13.92
N GLY A 227 32.30 22.02 -14.23
CA GLY A 227 31.76 21.12 -15.24
C GLY A 227 31.13 21.87 -16.42
N ALA A 228 30.79 21.10 -17.45
CA ALA A 228 30.04 21.56 -18.63
C ALA A 228 28.76 20.74 -18.78
N LEU A 229 27.67 21.39 -19.21
CA LEU A 229 26.44 20.69 -19.55
C LEU A 229 26.65 19.87 -20.83
N GLN A 230 26.31 18.59 -20.77
CA GLN A 230 26.36 17.66 -21.89
C GLN A 230 24.98 17.04 -22.09
N THR A 231 24.61 16.84 -23.36
CA THR A 231 23.38 16.11 -23.69
C THR A 231 23.55 14.63 -23.38
N ILE A 232 22.50 14.00 -22.85
CA ILE A 232 22.40 12.56 -22.64
C ILE A 232 21.00 12.09 -23.05
N TRP A 233 20.87 10.85 -23.52
CA TRP A 233 19.58 10.18 -23.81
C TRP A 233 18.57 11.07 -24.56
N THR A 234 18.89 11.42 -25.81
CA THR A 234 18.10 12.19 -26.79
C THR A 234 17.78 13.66 -26.44
N ASN A 235 17.30 14.00 -25.25
CA ASN A 235 16.82 15.36 -24.92
C ASN A 235 17.12 15.84 -23.48
N ASN A 236 17.96 15.12 -22.74
CA ASN A 236 18.30 15.47 -21.36
C ASN A 236 19.66 16.15 -21.28
N THR A 237 19.86 17.01 -20.27
CA THR A 237 21.16 17.66 -20.01
C THR A 237 21.66 17.37 -18.61
N ILE A 238 22.90 16.88 -18.54
CA ILE A 238 23.58 16.59 -17.27
C ILE A 238 24.91 17.33 -17.19
N CYS A 239 25.33 17.65 -15.98
CA CYS A 239 26.62 18.27 -15.75
C CYS A 239 27.74 17.22 -15.73
N VAL A 240 28.75 17.43 -16.56
CA VAL A 240 29.94 16.57 -16.61
C VAL A 240 31.14 17.38 -16.13
N LEU A 241 31.77 16.92 -15.06
CA LEU A 241 32.95 17.56 -14.46
C LEU A 241 34.15 17.54 -15.42
N SER A 242 35.04 18.52 -15.30
CA SER A 242 36.30 18.53 -16.06
C SER A 242 37.37 17.65 -15.41
N ASP A 243 38.19 16.95 -16.20
CA ASP A 243 39.30 16.09 -15.72
C ASP A 243 40.50 16.89 -15.15
N THR A 244 40.44 18.22 -15.13
CA THR A 244 41.57 19.09 -14.74
C THR A 244 41.67 19.27 -13.23
N THR A 245 42.82 18.91 -12.66
CA THR A 245 43.28 19.29 -11.32
C THR A 245 43.33 20.83 -11.18
N PRO A 246 42.84 21.46 -10.10
CA PRO A 246 42.69 20.92 -8.75
C PRO A 246 41.30 20.38 -8.48
N ALA A 247 41.22 19.42 -7.54
CA ALA A 247 39.96 18.83 -7.09
C ALA A 247 38.91 19.92 -6.75
N PRO A 248 37.64 19.72 -7.12
CA PRO A 248 36.59 20.68 -6.82
C PRO A 248 36.56 20.98 -5.32
N THR A 249 36.35 22.25 -4.98
CA THR A 249 35.77 22.67 -3.69
C THR A 249 34.65 21.70 -3.35
N ASN A 250 34.67 21.14 -2.12
CA ASN A 250 33.83 20.04 -1.67
C ASN A 250 32.41 20.12 -2.29
N LEU A 251 32.10 19.24 -3.25
CA LEU A 251 30.88 19.31 -4.05
C LEU A 251 29.62 19.30 -3.16
N ASN A 252 29.73 18.72 -1.96
CA ASN A 252 28.68 18.75 -0.95
C ASN A 252 28.38 20.18 -0.46
N ASP A 253 29.38 21.06 -0.34
CA ASP A 253 29.19 22.45 0.09
C ASP A 253 28.55 23.31 -1.02
N ILE A 254 28.91 23.05 -2.28
CA ILE A 254 28.31 23.74 -3.44
C ILE A 254 26.83 23.38 -3.55
N VAL A 255 26.50 22.09 -3.44
CA VAL A 255 25.12 21.59 -3.53
C VAL A 255 24.31 21.93 -2.28
N ALA A 256 24.92 21.97 -1.09
CA ALA A 256 24.25 22.36 0.16
C ALA A 256 23.94 23.87 0.24
N SER A 257 24.77 24.72 -0.37
CA SER A 257 24.60 26.19 -0.34
C SER A 257 23.35 26.70 -1.06
N ASP A 258 22.78 25.90 -1.97
CA ASP A 258 21.58 26.27 -2.75
C ASP A 258 20.28 25.70 -2.15
N GLY A 259 20.40 24.90 -1.07
CA GLY A 259 19.26 24.47 -0.29
C GLY A 259 18.77 25.61 0.60
N SER A 260 17.86 26.46 0.09
CA SER A 260 17.05 27.39 0.89
C SER A 260 16.20 26.62 1.91
N SER A 261 16.84 26.16 2.97
CA SER A 261 16.30 25.26 4.01
C SER A 261 15.96 26.02 5.30
N ALA A 262 16.02 27.35 5.29
CA ALA A 262 15.72 28.19 6.45
C ALA A 262 14.32 28.85 6.38
N THR A 263 13.75 29.03 5.19
CA THR A 263 12.47 29.75 5.01
C THR A 263 11.24 28.83 5.01
N ILE A 264 11.37 27.58 4.55
CA ILE A 264 10.25 26.63 4.45
C ILE A 264 9.90 26.02 5.82
N VAL A 265 10.92 25.70 6.65
CA VAL A 265 10.70 25.13 7.99
C VAL A 265 10.01 26.14 8.92
N GLY A 266 10.35 27.43 8.82
CA GLY A 266 9.74 28.49 9.64
C GLY A 266 8.24 28.70 9.36
N VAL A 267 7.84 28.64 8.08
CA VAL A 267 6.43 28.81 7.69
C VAL A 267 5.58 27.61 8.09
N VAL A 268 6.09 26.39 7.92
CA VAL A 268 5.36 25.16 8.29
C VAL A 268 5.18 25.05 9.80
N VAL A 269 6.22 25.35 10.59
CA VAL A 269 6.11 25.38 12.06
C VAL A 269 5.14 26.48 12.50
N GLY A 270 5.18 27.66 11.88
CA GLY A 270 4.24 28.75 12.16
C GLY A 270 2.77 28.37 11.91
N VAL A 271 2.48 27.71 10.78
CA VAL A 271 1.12 27.28 10.43
C VAL A 271 0.62 26.17 11.35
N VAL A 272 1.47 25.21 11.72
CA VAL A 272 1.10 24.11 12.63
C VAL A 272 0.84 24.63 14.04
N VAL A 273 1.66 25.55 14.54
CA VAL A 273 1.45 26.19 15.85
C VAL A 273 0.18 27.03 15.84
N LEU A 274 -0.08 27.81 14.79
CA LEU A 274 -1.31 28.59 14.67
C LEU A 274 -2.56 27.69 14.62
N ALA A 275 -2.52 26.59 13.86
CA ALA A 275 -3.60 25.63 13.78
C ALA A 275 -3.86 24.93 15.13
N ALA A 276 -2.80 24.56 15.86
CA ALA A 276 -2.90 23.98 17.19
C ALA A 276 -3.53 24.96 18.20
N LEU A 277 -3.14 26.24 18.16
CA LEU A 277 -3.71 27.28 19.02
C LEU A 277 -5.19 27.55 18.70
N LEU A 278 -5.57 27.55 17.43
CA LEU A 278 -6.97 27.69 16.99
C LEU A 278 -7.82 26.47 17.42
N ALA A 279 -7.29 25.26 17.29
CA ALA A 279 -7.95 24.04 17.76
C ALA A 279 -8.13 24.03 19.27
N LEU A 280 -7.13 24.49 20.03
CA LEU A 280 -7.21 24.61 21.49
C LEU A 280 -8.24 25.67 21.92
N GLY A 281 -8.29 26.81 21.22
CA GLY A 281 -9.30 27.85 21.43
C GLY A 281 -10.72 27.35 21.15
N ALA A 282 -10.92 26.63 20.04
CA ALA A 282 -12.19 26.00 19.70
C ALA A 282 -12.61 24.95 20.74
N TYR A 283 -11.67 24.10 21.18
CA TYR A 283 -11.91 23.11 22.23
C TYR A 283 -12.33 23.75 23.56
N CYS A 284 -11.62 24.80 24.01
CA CYS A 284 -11.96 25.57 25.20
C CYS A 284 -13.34 26.24 25.10
N CYS A 285 -13.69 26.81 23.93
CA CYS A 285 -15.01 27.39 23.66
C CYS A 285 -16.12 26.33 23.68
N CYS A 286 -15.92 25.17 23.05
CA CYS A 286 -16.88 24.07 23.05
C CYS A 286 -17.09 23.50 24.46
N ARG A 287 -16.02 23.40 25.25
CA ARG A 287 -16.08 22.91 26.63
C ARG A 287 -16.79 23.89 27.57
N ARG A 288 -16.57 25.21 27.40
CA ARG A 288 -17.32 26.26 28.11
C ARG A 288 -18.81 26.30 27.72
N ARG A 289 -19.14 26.00 26.46
CA ARG A 289 -20.54 25.88 26.00
C ARG A 289 -21.24 24.64 26.57
N LYS A 290 -20.55 23.50 26.68
CA LYS A 290 -21.10 22.28 27.31
C LYS A 290 -21.36 22.46 28.81
N GLN A 291 -20.51 23.18 29.54
CA GLN A 291 -20.75 23.48 30.97
C GLN A 291 -21.93 24.43 31.22
N LYS A 292 -22.36 25.21 30.21
CA LYS A 292 -23.56 26.07 30.33
C LYS A 292 -24.88 25.33 30.06
N LEU A 293 -24.84 24.08 29.58
CA LEU A 293 -26.03 23.31 29.21
C LEU A 293 -26.46 22.29 30.29
N GLU A 294 -25.65 22.05 31.32
CA GLU A 294 -25.97 21.13 32.43
C GLU A 294 -26.53 21.82 33.68
N LEU A 295 -26.78 23.14 33.65
CA LEU A 295 -27.31 23.89 34.80
C LEU A 295 -28.74 24.40 34.59
N THR A 296 -29.55 23.69 33.81
CA THR A 296 -31.00 23.95 33.70
C THR A 296 -31.70 22.67 33.29
N THR A 297 -32.01 21.78 34.24
CA THR A 297 -33.24 20.95 34.30
C THR A 297 -33.14 20.05 35.55
N THR A 298 -33.46 20.63 36.70
CA THR A 298 -33.91 19.87 37.88
C THR A 298 -34.90 20.74 38.63
N ALA A 299 -36.19 20.53 38.37
CA ALA A 299 -37.28 20.71 39.34
C ALA A 299 -38.61 20.32 38.67
N THR A 300 -39.19 19.18 39.07
CA THR A 300 -40.45 19.10 39.86
C THR A 300 -41.16 17.76 39.62
N THR A 301 -41.38 17.10 40.75
CA THR A 301 -42.16 15.88 41.07
C THR A 301 -43.64 15.91 40.68
N ALA A 302 -44.23 14.75 40.35
CA ALA A 302 -45.33 14.09 41.11
C ALA A 302 -46.12 13.03 40.31
N GLU A 303 -46.19 11.81 40.89
CA GLU A 303 -47.31 10.84 41.02
C GLU A 303 -48.10 10.22 39.82
N ALA A 304 -48.49 8.96 40.04
CA ALA A 304 -49.10 7.93 39.16
C ALA A 304 -50.66 8.00 39.13
N PRO A 305 -51.45 6.96 38.74
CA PRO A 305 -51.27 5.73 37.94
C PRO A 305 -52.39 5.53 36.85
N TYR A 306 -52.42 4.43 36.06
CA TYR A 306 -53.65 3.69 35.68
C TYR A 306 -53.34 2.42 34.84
N SER A 307 -54.22 1.43 35.00
CA SER A 307 -54.11 0.00 34.72
C SER A 307 -54.94 -0.48 33.52
N HIS A 308 -54.82 -1.80 33.24
CA HIS A 308 -55.68 -2.72 32.47
C HIS A 308 -55.25 -3.02 31.02
N ALA A 309 -55.42 -4.22 30.45
CA ALA A 309 -55.49 -5.62 30.90
C ALA A 309 -55.64 -6.48 29.61
N SER A 310 -55.04 -7.68 29.62
CA SER A 310 -55.47 -8.96 29.03
C SER A 310 -55.99 -9.07 27.58
N ALA A 311 -55.37 -9.96 26.77
CA ALA A 311 -55.96 -11.27 26.42
C ALA A 311 -55.25 -11.95 25.22
N SER A 312 -54.99 -13.24 25.35
CA SER A 312 -54.86 -14.25 24.28
C SER A 312 -56.10 -15.17 24.39
N PRO A 313 -56.59 -15.91 23.35
CA PRO A 313 -55.85 -17.10 22.86
C PRO A 313 -56.16 -17.66 21.43
N ARG A 314 -55.16 -18.41 20.90
CA ARG A 314 -55.19 -19.74 20.22
C ARG A 314 -55.69 -19.99 18.76
N THR A 315 -54.73 -20.62 18.03
CA THR A 315 -54.78 -21.71 17.01
C THR A 315 -55.33 -21.49 15.59
N ALA A 316 -54.41 -21.55 14.62
CA ALA A 316 -54.58 -22.27 13.35
C ALA A 316 -53.23 -22.76 12.81
N THR A 317 -53.25 -23.97 12.28
CA THR A 317 -52.17 -24.81 11.75
C THR A 317 -51.60 -24.36 10.41
N GLY A 318 -50.29 -24.56 10.20
CA GLY A 318 -49.77 -25.04 8.90
C GLY A 318 -49.25 -24.01 7.90
N SER A 319 -48.14 -23.35 8.21
CA SER A 319 -47.07 -23.00 7.26
C SER A 319 -45.84 -22.67 8.06
N GLN A 320 -44.67 -23.23 7.74
CA GLN A 320 -43.42 -22.76 8.33
C GLN A 320 -43.19 -21.32 7.89
N ASP A 321 -43.65 -20.39 8.71
CA ASP A 321 -43.41 -18.96 8.58
C ASP A 321 -41.97 -18.73 9.06
N GLN A 322 -41.01 -18.89 8.14
CA GLN A 322 -39.64 -18.46 8.39
C GLN A 322 -39.66 -16.94 8.49
N THR A 323 -39.73 -16.44 9.72
CA THR A 323 -39.67 -15.02 10.02
C THR A 323 -38.28 -14.48 9.69
N PHE A 324 -38.13 -13.86 8.51
CA PHE A 324 -36.89 -13.20 8.13
C PHE A 324 -36.63 -12.03 9.09
N ASN A 325 -35.59 -12.14 9.92
CA ASN A 325 -35.22 -11.06 10.83
C ASN A 325 -34.46 -9.95 10.08
N LEU A 326 -35.20 -9.09 9.40
CA LEU A 326 -34.69 -7.90 8.73
C LEU A 326 -34.46 -6.71 9.69
N HIS A 327 -34.77 -6.87 10.98
CA HIS A 327 -34.59 -5.81 11.98
C HIS A 327 -33.13 -5.38 12.09
N GLU A 328 -32.19 -6.30 11.91
CA GLU A 328 -30.76 -6.02 11.91
C GLU A 328 -30.31 -5.10 10.75
N LEU A 329 -31.11 -5.01 9.68
CA LEU A 329 -30.88 -4.07 8.57
C LEU A 329 -31.56 -2.71 8.79
N ALA A 330 -32.32 -2.51 9.88
CA ALA A 330 -33.12 -1.31 10.10
C ALA A 330 -32.28 -0.02 10.05
N MET A 331 -31.05 -0.07 10.57
CA MET A 331 -30.11 1.08 10.56
C MET A 331 -29.67 1.49 9.14
N HIS A 332 -29.84 0.61 8.16
CA HIS A 332 -29.48 0.84 6.76
C HIS A 332 -30.71 0.95 5.85
N ARG A 333 -31.92 1.05 6.43
CA ARG A 333 -33.17 1.09 5.67
C ARG A 333 -33.33 2.45 4.98
N LEU A 334 -33.56 2.40 3.68
CA LEU A 334 -33.95 3.55 2.87
C LEU A 334 -35.45 3.51 2.58
N ASP A 335 -36.05 4.66 2.36
CA ASP A 335 -37.41 4.73 1.83
C ASP A 335 -37.42 4.19 0.39
N ALA A 336 -38.24 3.16 0.14
CA ALA A 336 -38.31 2.51 -1.16
C ALA A 336 -38.86 3.45 -2.25
N THR A 337 -39.61 4.49 -1.88
CA THR A 337 -40.16 5.49 -2.81
C THR A 337 -39.11 6.50 -3.28
N GLU A 338 -38.03 6.69 -2.52
CA GLU A 338 -36.92 7.57 -2.88
C GLU A 338 -35.92 6.92 -3.86
N VAL A 339 -36.02 5.60 -4.08
CA VAL A 339 -35.13 4.85 -4.99
C VAL A 339 -35.86 4.56 -6.31
N VAL A 340 -35.55 5.36 -7.33
CA VAL A 340 -36.19 5.27 -8.65
C VAL A 340 -35.35 4.38 -9.57
N ILE A 341 -35.84 3.17 -9.83
CA ILE A 341 -35.20 2.21 -10.75
C ILE A 341 -35.28 2.74 -12.20
N LYS A 342 -34.17 2.64 -12.93
CA LYS A 342 -34.05 3.02 -14.34
C LYS A 342 -33.85 1.75 -15.19
N ASP A 343 -32.75 1.66 -15.92
CA ASP A 343 -32.40 0.57 -16.82
C ASP A 343 -31.58 -0.54 -16.15
N LYS A 344 -31.67 -1.75 -16.70
CA LYS A 344 -30.92 -2.93 -16.23
C LYS A 344 -29.47 -2.84 -16.70
N ILE A 345 -28.52 -2.98 -15.78
CA ILE A 345 -27.09 -2.96 -16.05
C ILE A 345 -26.60 -4.38 -16.36
N ALA A 346 -26.97 -5.35 -15.53
CA ALA A 346 -26.44 -6.71 -15.62
C ALA A 346 -27.40 -7.76 -15.06
N THR A 347 -27.26 -8.98 -15.58
CA THR A 347 -27.91 -10.18 -15.03
C THR A 347 -26.83 -11.21 -14.70
N GLY A 348 -26.82 -11.67 -13.45
CA GLY A 348 -25.93 -12.73 -12.98
C GLY A 348 -26.71 -13.97 -12.55
N ALA A 349 -25.99 -15.03 -12.18
CA ALA A 349 -26.59 -16.30 -11.79
C ALA A 349 -27.48 -16.25 -10.53
N PHE A 350 -27.39 -15.18 -9.73
CA PHE A 350 -28.05 -15.07 -8.42
C PHE A 350 -28.97 -13.84 -8.31
N GLY A 351 -28.94 -12.95 -9.29
CA GLY A 351 -29.60 -11.66 -9.19
C GLY A 351 -29.34 -10.77 -10.40
N GLU A 352 -30.03 -9.64 -10.41
CA GLU A 352 -29.88 -8.60 -11.41
C GLU A 352 -29.45 -7.29 -10.75
N VAL A 353 -28.75 -6.47 -11.53
CA VAL A 353 -28.28 -5.14 -11.10
C VAL A 353 -28.87 -4.11 -12.03
N TRP A 354 -29.50 -3.11 -11.46
CA TRP A 354 -30.17 -2.02 -12.16
C TRP A 354 -29.50 -0.69 -11.83
N ARG A 355 -29.49 0.22 -12.81
CA ARG A 355 -29.19 1.62 -12.57
C ARG A 355 -30.41 2.26 -11.93
N ALA A 356 -30.20 3.13 -10.97
CA ALA A 356 -31.27 3.85 -10.30
C ALA A 356 -30.83 5.25 -9.88
N GLU A 357 -31.77 6.03 -9.37
CA GLU A 357 -31.52 7.33 -8.76
C GLU A 357 -32.01 7.33 -7.31
N TYR A 358 -31.19 7.86 -6.41
CA TYR A 358 -31.52 8.08 -5.01
C TYR A 358 -30.96 9.42 -4.57
N LYS A 359 -31.83 10.31 -4.06
CA LYS A 359 -31.47 11.70 -3.66
C LYS A 359 -30.63 12.43 -4.73
N HIS A 360 -31.09 12.37 -5.98
CA HIS A 360 -30.43 12.95 -7.16
C HIS A 360 -29.02 12.42 -7.47
N LYS A 361 -28.62 11.28 -6.87
CA LYS A 361 -27.38 10.58 -7.20
C LYS A 361 -27.68 9.31 -7.96
N THR A 362 -26.86 9.01 -8.96
CA THR A 362 -26.93 7.73 -9.67
C THR A 362 -26.38 6.62 -8.77
N VAL A 363 -27.15 5.54 -8.61
CA VAL A 363 -26.83 4.39 -7.75
C VAL A 363 -27.03 3.08 -8.52
N ALA A 364 -26.44 2.01 -8.01
CA ALA A 364 -26.66 0.65 -8.51
C ALA A 364 -27.56 -0.11 -7.51
N VAL A 365 -28.58 -0.80 -8.00
CA VAL A 365 -29.52 -1.55 -7.18
C VAL A 365 -29.44 -3.02 -7.54
N LYS A 366 -29.00 -3.84 -6.59
CA LYS A 366 -28.91 -5.29 -6.73
C LYS A 366 -30.15 -5.95 -6.12
N MET A 367 -30.77 -6.84 -6.88
CA MET A 367 -32.00 -7.54 -6.54
C MET A 367 -31.89 -9.02 -6.90
N LEU A 368 -32.70 -9.86 -6.24
CA LEU A 368 -32.85 -11.26 -6.63
C LEU A 368 -33.57 -11.37 -7.97
N LEU A 369 -33.33 -12.47 -8.68
CA LEU A 369 -34.10 -12.80 -9.88
C LEU A 369 -35.56 -13.10 -9.49
N PRO A 370 -36.54 -12.81 -10.36
CA PRO A 370 -37.94 -13.17 -10.10
C PRO A 370 -38.15 -14.66 -9.80
N THR A 371 -37.30 -15.52 -10.38
CA THR A 371 -37.30 -16.98 -10.18
C THR A 371 -36.60 -17.41 -8.88
N ARG A 372 -36.09 -16.48 -8.07
CA ARG A 372 -35.30 -16.74 -6.85
C ARG A 372 -35.86 -15.95 -5.67
N SER A 373 -36.94 -16.46 -5.10
CA SER A 373 -37.62 -15.90 -3.93
C SER A 373 -37.58 -16.85 -2.73
N SER A 374 -36.73 -17.90 -2.78
CA SER A 374 -36.61 -18.84 -1.67
C SER A 374 -36.00 -18.17 -0.44
N ALA A 375 -36.26 -18.73 0.74
CA ALA A 375 -35.70 -18.20 1.97
C ALA A 375 -34.17 -18.17 1.99
N VAL A 376 -33.54 -19.17 1.37
CA VAL A 376 -32.09 -19.25 1.24
C VAL A 376 -31.55 -18.12 0.36
N ASP A 377 -32.26 -17.77 -0.73
CA ASP A 377 -31.86 -16.68 -1.62
C ASP A 377 -31.99 -15.31 -0.93
N VAL A 378 -33.11 -15.09 -0.23
CA VAL A 378 -33.35 -13.86 0.55
C VAL A 378 -32.30 -13.70 1.63
N GLN A 379 -32.03 -14.76 2.40
CA GLN A 379 -31.02 -14.73 3.45
C GLN A 379 -29.62 -14.46 2.89
N GLY A 380 -29.26 -15.06 1.74
CA GLY A 380 -27.98 -14.81 1.09
C GLY A 380 -27.77 -13.34 0.71
N LEU A 381 -28.83 -12.65 0.24
CA LEU A 381 -28.75 -11.21 -0.05
C LEU A 381 -28.71 -10.37 1.23
N VAL A 382 -29.43 -10.77 2.28
CA VAL A 382 -29.35 -10.13 3.61
C VAL A 382 -27.93 -10.20 4.18
N ASP A 383 -27.31 -11.39 4.14
CA ASP A 383 -25.95 -11.60 4.64
C ASP A 383 -24.93 -10.78 3.84
N GLU A 384 -25.12 -10.68 2.52
CA GLU A 384 -24.28 -9.82 1.67
C GLU A 384 -24.41 -8.34 2.04
N ILE A 385 -25.63 -7.84 2.29
CA ILE A 385 -25.86 -6.47 2.75
C ILE A 385 -25.19 -6.25 4.12
N LYS A 386 -25.36 -7.17 5.08
CA LYS A 386 -24.74 -7.09 6.41
C LYS A 386 -23.23 -7.07 6.34
N LEU A 387 -22.64 -7.86 5.45
CA LEU A 387 -21.20 -7.89 5.24
C LEU A 387 -20.71 -6.55 4.66
N MET A 388 -21.39 -6.03 3.64
CA MET A 388 -21.01 -4.74 3.04
C MET A 388 -21.22 -3.55 3.96
N ALA A 389 -22.20 -3.60 4.86
CA ALA A 389 -22.45 -2.56 5.86
C ALA A 389 -21.27 -2.37 6.83
N GLN A 390 -20.39 -3.36 6.96
CA GLN A 390 -19.22 -3.30 7.84
C GLN A 390 -18.02 -2.60 7.18
N PHE A 391 -18.07 -2.33 5.87
CA PHE A 391 -16.93 -1.79 5.14
C PHE A 391 -17.01 -0.27 4.99
N ASP A 392 -15.92 0.37 5.38
CA ASP A 392 -15.62 1.77 5.09
C ASP A 392 -14.22 1.85 4.46
N SER A 393 -14.18 1.76 3.13
CA SER A 393 -12.94 1.80 2.36
C SER A 393 -13.13 2.48 1.01
N PRO A 394 -12.20 3.35 0.59
CA PRO A 394 -12.26 3.97 -0.74
C PRO A 394 -12.04 2.97 -1.88
N HIS A 395 -11.59 1.74 -1.60
CA HIS A 395 -11.30 0.70 -2.61
C HIS A 395 -12.32 -0.45 -2.62
N ILE A 396 -13.39 -0.34 -1.83
CA ILE A 396 -14.52 -1.27 -1.81
C ILE A 396 -15.77 -0.50 -2.20
N VAL A 397 -16.69 -1.15 -2.92
CA VAL A 397 -17.96 -0.51 -3.29
C VAL A 397 -18.79 -0.28 -2.04
N SER A 398 -19.13 0.99 -1.82
CA SER A 398 -19.85 1.44 -0.65
C SER A 398 -21.33 1.06 -0.73
N LEU A 399 -21.83 0.47 0.35
CA LEU A 399 -23.25 0.32 0.62
C LEU A 399 -23.84 1.70 0.93
N ILE A 400 -24.91 2.07 0.21
CA ILE A 400 -25.71 3.27 0.52
C ILE A 400 -26.85 2.90 1.46
N GLY A 401 -27.42 1.71 1.29
CA GLY A 401 -28.45 1.16 2.17
C GLY A 401 -29.22 0.03 1.51
N ALA A 402 -30.39 -0.31 2.07
CA ALA A 402 -31.27 -1.32 1.54
C ALA A 402 -32.74 -0.90 1.60
N THR A 403 -33.55 -1.36 0.66
CA THR A 403 -35.01 -1.11 0.62
C THR A 403 -35.77 -2.42 0.62
N TRP A 404 -36.89 -2.48 1.34
CA TRP A 404 -37.81 -3.62 1.27
C TRP A 404 -39.22 -3.21 1.73
N THR A 405 -40.23 -3.84 1.13
CA THR A 405 -41.63 -3.86 1.61
C THR A 405 -42.01 -5.25 2.12
N THR A 406 -41.47 -6.29 1.47
CA THR A 406 -41.54 -7.70 1.89
C THR A 406 -40.14 -8.31 1.87
N PRO A 407 -39.86 -9.42 2.57
CA PRO A 407 -38.55 -10.05 2.54
C PRO A 407 -38.05 -10.41 1.14
N SER A 408 -38.95 -10.92 0.28
CA SER A 408 -38.65 -11.25 -1.12
C SER A 408 -38.42 -10.03 -2.01
N SER A 409 -38.80 -8.82 -1.57
CA SER A 409 -38.61 -7.58 -2.33
C SER A 409 -37.36 -6.81 -1.90
N ILE A 410 -36.45 -7.43 -1.13
CA ILE A 410 -35.25 -6.76 -0.65
C ILE A 410 -34.34 -6.33 -1.81
N ARG A 411 -33.85 -5.09 -1.72
CA ARG A 411 -32.91 -4.51 -2.70
C ARG A 411 -31.72 -3.91 -1.97
N CYS A 412 -30.53 -4.20 -2.47
CA CYS A 412 -29.28 -3.63 -1.99
C CYS A 412 -28.92 -2.40 -2.84
N VAL A 413 -28.76 -1.24 -2.23
CA VAL A 413 -28.44 0.03 -2.90
C VAL A 413 -26.96 0.35 -2.69
N LEU A 414 -26.22 0.44 -3.79
CA LEU A 414 -24.77 0.61 -3.85
C LEU A 414 -24.41 1.88 -4.62
N GLU A 415 -23.21 2.40 -4.40
CA GLU A 415 -22.69 3.42 -5.31
C GLU A 415 -22.58 2.87 -6.75
N TYR A 416 -22.82 3.75 -7.73
CA TYR A 416 -22.73 3.39 -9.14
C TYR A 416 -21.31 3.57 -9.68
N MET A 417 -20.82 2.56 -10.38
CA MET A 417 -19.49 2.52 -10.98
C MET A 417 -19.62 2.63 -12.50
N ASN A 418 -19.43 3.83 -13.04
CA ASN A 418 -19.87 4.18 -14.39
C ASN A 418 -19.04 3.57 -15.53
N MET A 419 -17.85 3.02 -15.24
CA MET A 419 -16.98 2.42 -16.24
C MET A 419 -17.10 0.89 -16.32
N GLY A 420 -18.05 0.28 -15.59
CA GLY A 420 -18.30 -1.16 -15.65
C GLY A 420 -17.20 -2.00 -15.00
N ASP A 421 -17.12 -3.29 -15.35
CA ASP A 421 -16.11 -4.20 -14.81
C ASP A 421 -14.80 -4.21 -15.60
N LEU A 422 -13.70 -4.53 -14.91
CA LEU A 422 -12.35 -4.48 -15.46
C LEU A 422 -12.16 -5.44 -16.64
N ARG A 423 -12.86 -6.58 -16.69
CA ARG A 423 -12.71 -7.52 -17.82
C ARG A 423 -13.24 -6.89 -19.10
N ASP A 424 -14.46 -6.39 -19.05
CA ASP A 424 -15.12 -5.82 -20.21
C ASP A 424 -14.42 -4.51 -20.60
N TYR A 425 -13.97 -3.72 -19.62
CA TYR A 425 -13.15 -2.54 -19.83
C TYR A 425 -11.84 -2.85 -20.58
N LEU A 426 -11.11 -3.88 -20.15
CA LEU A 426 -9.87 -4.30 -20.83
C LEU A 426 -10.12 -4.85 -22.23
N ALA A 427 -11.27 -5.49 -22.45
CA ALA A 427 -11.63 -6.03 -23.76
C ALA A 427 -12.04 -4.94 -24.75
N SER A 428 -12.64 -3.84 -24.28
CA SER A 428 -13.15 -2.76 -25.12
C SER A 428 -12.15 -1.61 -25.34
N HIS A 429 -10.99 -1.60 -24.66
CA HIS A 429 -9.99 -0.53 -24.75
C HIS A 429 -8.64 -1.04 -25.23
N LYS A 430 -7.93 -0.20 -25.99
CA LYS A 430 -6.59 -0.53 -26.49
C LYS A 430 -5.54 -0.44 -25.37
N PRO A 431 -4.40 -1.18 -25.46
CA PRO A 431 -3.37 -1.15 -24.43
C PRO A 431 -2.76 0.23 -24.11
N ASN A 432 -2.83 1.18 -25.04
CA ASN A 432 -2.38 2.56 -24.87
C ASN A 432 -3.44 3.46 -24.19
N GLU A 433 -4.73 3.12 -24.30
CA GLU A 433 -5.83 3.80 -23.60
C GLU A 433 -5.86 3.42 -22.11
N PHE A 434 -5.47 2.18 -21.78
CA PHE A 434 -5.21 1.75 -20.40
C PHE A 434 -3.72 1.49 -20.18
N SER A 435 -2.99 2.59 -20.00
CA SER A 435 -1.53 2.62 -19.87
C SER A 435 -1.03 1.80 -18.66
N TRP A 436 0.26 1.44 -18.66
CA TRP A 436 0.88 0.75 -17.54
C TRP A 436 0.78 1.50 -16.21
N PRO A 437 0.97 2.84 -16.15
CA PRO A 437 0.69 3.61 -14.94
C PRO A 437 -0.75 3.44 -14.43
N ALA A 438 -1.74 3.46 -15.34
CA ALA A 438 -3.15 3.24 -14.98
C ALA A 438 -3.39 1.80 -14.47
N LYS A 439 -2.75 0.80 -15.09
CA LYS A 439 -2.76 -0.59 -14.62
C LYS A 439 -2.19 -0.73 -13.22
N ILE A 440 -1.06 -0.08 -12.92
CA ILE A 440 -0.45 -0.10 -11.58
C ILE A 440 -1.36 0.56 -10.55
N SER A 441 -1.95 1.72 -10.88
CA SER A 441 -2.96 2.37 -10.01
C SER A 441 -4.15 1.43 -9.72
N CYS A 442 -4.58 0.69 -10.76
CA CYS A 442 -5.64 -0.30 -10.60
C CYS A 442 -5.23 -1.44 -9.66
N ILE A 443 -4.02 -1.97 -9.83
CA ILE A 443 -3.47 -3.04 -8.98
C ILE A 443 -3.35 -2.56 -7.53
N HIS A 444 -2.85 -1.34 -7.30
CA HIS A 444 -2.76 -0.75 -5.96
C HIS A 444 -4.12 -0.72 -5.27
N SER A 445 -5.17 -0.25 -5.94
CA SER A 445 -6.51 -0.21 -5.35
C SER A 445 -7.03 -1.61 -5.00
N ILE A 446 -6.80 -2.61 -5.85
CA ILE A 446 -7.17 -4.01 -5.56
C ILE A 446 -6.41 -4.51 -4.32
N VAL A 447 -5.10 -4.22 -4.23
CA VAL A 447 -4.28 -4.61 -3.08
C VAL A 447 -4.75 -3.93 -1.80
N TYR A 448 -5.03 -2.62 -1.81
CA TYR A 448 -5.55 -1.91 -0.64
C TYR A 448 -6.92 -2.46 -0.18
N ALA A 449 -7.80 -2.81 -1.12
CA ALA A 449 -9.06 -3.47 -0.78
C ALA A 449 -8.82 -4.84 -0.12
N LEU A 450 -7.85 -5.62 -0.61
CA LEU A 450 -7.51 -6.93 -0.02
C LEU A 450 -6.88 -6.79 1.37
N VAL A 451 -5.97 -5.84 1.55
CA VAL A 451 -5.35 -5.54 2.85
C VAL A 451 -6.43 -5.15 3.86
N TYR A 452 -7.36 -4.27 3.47
CA TYR A 452 -8.48 -3.86 4.31
C TYR A 452 -9.33 -5.07 4.74
N LEU A 453 -9.75 -5.91 3.78
CA LEU A 453 -10.55 -7.10 4.08
C LEU A 453 -9.83 -8.09 4.99
N HIS A 454 -8.56 -8.35 4.72
CA HIS A 454 -7.77 -9.28 5.53
C HIS A 454 -7.50 -8.73 6.94
N SER A 455 -7.42 -7.40 7.12
CA SER A 455 -7.33 -6.76 8.44
C SER A 455 -8.56 -7.01 9.32
N MET A 456 -9.71 -7.24 8.68
CA MET A 456 -10.99 -7.62 9.31
C MET A 456 -11.22 -9.14 9.30
N GLN A 457 -10.18 -9.94 9.02
CA GLN A 457 -10.24 -11.40 8.93
C GLN A 457 -11.26 -11.92 7.89
N ILE A 458 -11.55 -11.13 6.84
CA ILE A 458 -12.49 -11.49 5.78
C ILE A 458 -11.74 -11.93 4.53
N ILE A 459 -12.04 -13.14 4.05
CA ILE A 459 -11.50 -13.67 2.80
C ILE A 459 -12.51 -13.45 1.68
N HIS A 460 -12.11 -12.79 0.60
CA HIS A 460 -13.05 -12.45 -0.49
C HIS A 460 -13.59 -13.67 -1.28
N ARG A 461 -12.80 -14.73 -1.45
CA ARG A 461 -13.12 -16.01 -2.14
C ARG A 461 -13.47 -15.96 -3.63
N ASP A 462 -13.87 -14.82 -4.20
CA ASP A 462 -14.21 -14.70 -5.65
C ASP A 462 -13.46 -13.53 -6.33
N LEU A 463 -12.16 -13.38 -6.10
CA LEU A 463 -11.37 -12.32 -6.76
C LEU A 463 -11.14 -12.66 -8.24
N LYS A 464 -11.71 -11.86 -9.14
CA LYS A 464 -11.54 -11.94 -10.60
C LYS A 464 -11.85 -10.59 -11.24
N SER A 465 -11.40 -10.36 -12.47
CA SER A 465 -11.58 -9.09 -13.19
C SER A 465 -13.05 -8.65 -13.33
N ARG A 466 -13.99 -9.59 -13.45
CA ARG A 466 -15.44 -9.29 -13.48
C ARG A 466 -16.01 -8.72 -12.16
N ASN A 467 -15.29 -8.88 -11.04
CA ASN A 467 -15.70 -8.39 -9.73
C ASN A 467 -14.91 -7.14 -9.30
N VAL A 468 -14.21 -6.50 -10.23
CA VAL A 468 -13.50 -5.23 -10.06
C VAL A 468 -14.21 -4.20 -10.92
N LEU A 469 -14.89 -3.24 -10.31
CA LEU A 469 -15.64 -2.20 -11.00
C LEU A 469 -14.86 -0.89 -11.06
N LEU A 470 -15.00 -0.13 -12.13
CA LEU A 470 -14.25 1.09 -12.36
C LEU A 470 -15.16 2.33 -12.32
N ASP A 471 -14.64 3.45 -11.79
CA ASP A 471 -15.31 4.76 -11.80
C ASP A 471 -14.37 5.85 -12.35
N SER A 472 -14.88 6.72 -13.22
CA SER A 472 -14.14 7.83 -13.82
C SER A 472 -13.77 8.96 -12.85
N ALA A 473 -14.42 9.07 -11.68
CA ALA A 473 -14.41 10.31 -10.88
C ALA A 473 -13.69 10.26 -9.51
N LYS A 474 -13.10 9.14 -9.07
CA LYS A 474 -12.61 8.99 -7.66
C LYS A 474 -11.15 8.53 -7.53
N GLY A 475 -10.20 9.30 -8.07
CA GLY A 475 -8.80 9.30 -7.63
C GLY A 475 -8.47 10.63 -6.94
N PRO A 476 -7.55 10.70 -5.96
CA PRO A 476 -7.17 11.99 -5.38
C PRO A 476 -6.34 12.74 -6.44
N ASN A 477 -7.03 13.64 -7.15
CA ASN A 477 -6.55 14.64 -8.12
C ASN A 477 -6.04 14.10 -9.48
N SER A 478 -6.91 13.82 -10.47
CA SER A 478 -6.42 13.53 -11.83
C SER A 478 -7.44 13.74 -12.97
N PRO A 479 -7.03 14.25 -14.14
CA PRO A 479 -7.77 14.06 -15.38
C PRO A 479 -7.63 12.58 -15.81
N THR A 480 -8.79 11.94 -16.00
CA THR A 480 -9.02 10.62 -16.62
C THR A 480 -8.46 9.37 -15.92
N LEU A 481 -9.43 8.50 -15.55
CA LEU A 481 -9.43 7.02 -15.59
C LEU A 481 -9.38 6.25 -14.25
N ALA A 482 -10.55 5.65 -13.96
CA ALA A 482 -10.79 4.35 -13.34
C ALA A 482 -10.26 4.11 -11.90
N SER A 483 -11.15 4.28 -10.94
CA SER A 483 -11.00 3.90 -9.54
C SER A 483 -11.58 2.50 -9.36
N PRO A 484 -10.77 1.44 -9.16
CA PRO A 484 -11.29 0.09 -9.01
C PRO A 484 -11.86 -0.12 -7.61
N LYS A 485 -13.12 -0.52 -7.54
CA LYS A 485 -13.77 -0.96 -6.32
C LYS A 485 -14.32 -2.37 -6.47
N LYS A 486 -14.16 -3.17 -5.42
CA LYS A 486 -14.53 -4.58 -5.40
C LYS A 486 -15.97 -4.78 -4.93
N THR A 487 -16.72 -5.68 -5.55
CA THR A 487 -18.19 -5.77 -5.36
C THR A 487 -18.77 -7.07 -4.85
N ARG A 488 -18.02 -8.17 -4.72
CA ARG A 488 -18.68 -9.46 -4.47
C ARG A 488 -18.03 -10.31 -3.38
N MET A 489 -18.58 -10.22 -2.18
CA MET A 489 -18.13 -11.01 -1.05
C MET A 489 -19.18 -12.08 -0.74
N ARG A 490 -18.72 -13.33 -0.61
CA ARG A 490 -19.53 -14.39 -0.02
C ARG A 490 -19.01 -14.64 1.41
N PRO A 491 -19.89 -14.89 2.38
CA PRO A 491 -19.46 -15.41 3.68
C PRO A 491 -18.69 -16.73 3.54
#